data_AF-A0A973FB97-F1
#
_entry.id   AF-A0A973FB97-F1
#
_cell.length_a   1.000
_cell.length_b   1.000
_cell.length_c   1.000
_cell.angle_alpha   90.00
_cell.angle_beta   90.00
_cell.angle_gamma   90.00
#
_symmetry.space_group_name_H-M   'P 1'
#
loop_
_entity.id
_entity.type
_entity.pdbx_description
1 polymer ?
#
loop_
_entity_poly.entity_id
_entity_poly.type
_entity_poly.pdbx_seq_one_letter_code
_entity_poly.pdbx_strand_id
1 'polypeptide(L)' 'EQGNLVPAHFLKTGIVQLNGAHLFDLQFGPSVSKDPFLQFRFNGKKGDVLNVTFTDSKNVRFSSEIVVL' A
#
# COMPACT_ATOMS: atom_id res chain seq x y z
N GLU A 1 -5.83 35.63 9.97
CA GLU A 1 -6.20 34.29 10.47
C GLU A 1 -4.92 33.53 10.78
N GLN A 2 -4.77 32.97 11.99
CA GLN A 2 -3.61 32.17 12.34
C GLN A 2 -3.86 30.73 11.86
N GLY A 3 -3.24 30.36 10.75
CA GLY A 3 -3.34 29.01 10.20
C GLY A 3 -2.58 28.02 11.08
N ASN A 4 -3.30 27.09 11.70
CA ASN A 4 -2.68 25.97 12.38
C ASN A 4 -2.26 24.92 11.35
N LEU A 5 -1.04 24.42 11.46
CA LEU A 5 -0.57 23.31 10.63
C LEU A 5 -1.33 22.03 11.00
N VAL A 6 -1.91 21.37 10.00
CA VAL A 6 -2.49 20.04 10.16
C VAL A 6 -1.35 19.01 10.15
N PRO A 7 -1.23 18.14 11.19
CA PRO A 7 -0.21 17.09 11.19
C PRO A 7 -0.38 16.13 10.01
N ALA A 8 0.73 15.75 9.37
CA ALA A 8 0.71 14.90 8.20
C ALA A 8 0.19 13.48 8.52
N HIS A 9 -0.83 13.04 7.78
CA HIS A 9 -1.35 11.68 7.83
C HIS A 9 -1.42 11.08 6.43
N PHE A 10 -0.56 10.10 6.16
CA PHE A 10 -0.38 9.50 4.83
C PHE A 10 0.09 8.05 4.97
N LEU A 11 -0.03 7.26 3.90
CA LEU A 11 0.59 5.92 3.84
C LEU A 11 2.11 6.07 3.85
N LYS A 12 2.85 5.22 4.55
CA LYS A 12 4.33 5.30 4.59
C LYS A 12 4.97 4.19 3.76
N THR A 13 4.75 2.95 4.16
CA THR A 13 5.47 1.81 3.61
C THR A 13 4.53 0.64 3.41
N GLY A 14 4.81 -0.20 2.43
CA GLY A 14 4.06 -1.43 2.21
C GLY A 14 4.85 -2.47 1.44
N ILE A 15 4.30 -3.67 1.35
CA ILE A 15 4.90 -4.80 0.64
C ILE A 15 3.79 -5.48 -0.15
N VAL A 16 4.10 -5.83 -1.40
CA VAL A 16 3.24 -6.65 -2.25
C VAL A 16 3.94 -8.00 -2.47
N GLN A 17 3.20 -9.10 -2.30
CA GLN A 17 3.71 -10.46 -2.43
C GLN A 17 2.76 -11.32 -3.25
N LEU A 18 3.31 -12.27 -4.03
CA LEU A 18 2.58 -13.30 -4.75
C LEU A 18 2.98 -14.67 -4.21
N ASN A 19 2.02 -15.43 -3.66
CA ASN A 19 2.28 -16.71 -2.99
C ASN A 19 3.38 -16.60 -1.92
N GLY A 20 3.44 -15.46 -1.21
CA GLY A 20 4.48 -15.15 -0.21
C GLY A 20 5.82 -14.69 -0.80
N ALA A 21 6.05 -14.83 -2.11
CA ALA A 21 7.23 -14.28 -2.77
C ALA A 21 7.11 -12.76 -2.93
N HIS A 22 8.17 -12.03 -2.59
CA HIS A 22 8.22 -10.57 -2.74
C HIS A 22 8.07 -10.15 -4.20
N LEU A 23 7.20 -9.18 -4.47
CA LEU A 23 7.09 -8.52 -5.77
C LEU A 23 7.80 -7.17 -5.74
N PHE A 24 7.39 -6.28 -4.84
CA PHE A 24 8.01 -4.97 -4.65
C PHE A 24 7.55 -4.33 -3.33
N ASP A 25 8.31 -3.30 -2.92
CA ASP A 25 7.98 -2.45 -1.78
C ASP A 25 7.27 -1.18 -2.23
N LEU A 26 6.39 -0.68 -1.37
CA LEU A 26 5.72 0.60 -1.51
C LEU A 26 6.38 1.62 -0.58
N GLN A 27 6.69 2.80 -1.11
CA GLN A 27 7.14 3.95 -0.32
C GLN A 27 6.32 5.17 -0.74
N PHE A 28 5.51 5.67 0.17
CA PHE A 28 4.63 6.81 -0.04
C PHE A 28 5.07 8.00 0.82
N GLY A 29 4.75 9.20 0.34
CA GLY A 29 5.04 10.46 1.01
C GLY A 29 3.78 11.32 1.15
N PRO A 30 3.87 12.44 1.88
CA PRO A 30 2.73 13.34 2.09
C PRO A 30 2.23 14.01 0.80
N SER A 31 3.01 13.98 -0.29
CA SER A 31 2.63 14.52 -1.59
C SER A 31 1.70 13.61 -2.40
N VAL A 32 1.41 12.40 -1.90
CA VAL A 32 0.50 11.46 -2.55
C VAL A 32 -0.94 11.83 -2.15
N SER A 33 -1.83 11.90 -3.14
CA SER A 33 -3.23 12.26 -2.94
C SER A 33 -3.91 11.37 -1.89
N LYS A 34 -4.91 11.95 -1.23
CA LYS A 34 -5.84 11.20 -0.38
C LYS A 34 -6.49 10.07 -1.21
N ASP A 35 -6.73 8.94 -0.55
CA ASP A 35 -7.31 7.72 -1.14
C ASP A 35 -6.55 7.24 -2.39
N PRO A 36 -5.25 6.90 -2.23
CA PRO A 36 -4.39 6.62 -3.37
C PRO A 36 -4.84 5.38 -4.14
N PHE A 37 -4.82 5.51 -5.47
CA PHE A 37 -4.98 4.39 -6.38
C PHE A 37 -3.63 4.01 -6.96
N LEU A 38 -3.27 2.73 -6.86
CA LEU A 38 -2.04 2.18 -7.44
C LEU A 38 -2.38 1.09 -8.44
N GLN A 39 -1.88 1.24 -9.66
CA GLN A 39 -1.94 0.22 -10.69
C GLN A 39 -0.52 -0.30 -10.97
N PHE A 40 -0.38 -1.62 -11.00
CA PHE A 40 0.85 -2.29 -11.39
C PHE A 40 0.51 -3.56 -12.18
N ARG A 41 1.50 -4.11 -12.87
CA ARG A 41 1.41 -5.39 -13.56
C ARG A 41 2.41 -6.36 -12.95
N PHE A 42 2.02 -7.62 -12.87
CA PHE A 42 2.86 -8.70 -12.37
C PHE A 42 2.59 -9.97 -13.17
N ASN A 43 3.55 -10.88 -13.18
CA ASN A 43 3.35 -12.20 -13.77
C ASN A 43 2.70 -13.11 -12.72
N GLY A 44 1.63 -13.78 -13.09
CA GLY A 44 0.91 -14.72 -12.23
C GLY A 44 0.00 -15.64 -13.03
N LYS A 45 -0.55 -16.63 -12.35
CA LYS A 45 -1.50 -17.61 -12.90
C LYS A 45 -2.76 -17.66 -12.04
N LYS A 46 -3.84 -18.18 -12.63
CA LYS A 46 -5.08 -18.47 -11.91
C LYS A 46 -4.78 -19.32 -10.67
N GLY A 47 -5.35 -18.91 -9.54
CA GLY A 47 -5.17 -19.55 -8.23
C GLY A 47 -4.00 -19.01 -7.41
N ASP A 48 -3.14 -18.14 -7.96
CA ASP A 48 -2.11 -17.48 -7.15
C ASP A 48 -2.76 -16.52 -6.13
N VAL A 49 -2.12 -16.39 -4.97
CA VAL A 49 -2.55 -15.53 -3.88
C VAL A 49 -1.72 -14.24 -3.89
N LEU A 50 -2.36 -13.11 -4.14
CA LEU A 50 -1.76 -11.79 -4.02
C LEU A 50 -2.04 -11.23 -2.64
N ASN A 51 -0.98 -10.87 -1.91
CA ASN A 51 -1.06 -10.22 -0.61
C ASN A 51 -0.50 -8.79 -0.69
N VAL A 52 -1.20 -7.85 -0.08
CA VAL A 52 -0.78 -6.45 0.03
C VAL A 52 -0.85 -6.03 1.49
N THR A 53 0.25 -5.49 2.01
CA THR A 53 0.29 -4.88 3.34
C THR A 53 0.84 -3.47 3.27
N PHE A 54 0.33 -2.57 4.12
CA PHE A 54 0.90 -1.24 4.27
C PHE A 54 0.75 -0.71 5.70
N THR A 55 1.54 0.31 6.03
CA THR A 55 1.54 1.01 7.31
C THR A 55 1.52 2.52 7.07
N ASP A 56 0.70 3.24 7.82
CA ASP A 56 0.57 4.70 7.72
C ASP A 56 1.52 5.47 8.65
N SER A 57 1.50 6.80 8.58
CA SER A 57 2.31 7.67 9.44
C SER A 57 1.96 7.64 10.92
N LYS A 58 0.86 6.98 11.29
CA LYS A 58 0.43 6.74 12.67
C LYS A 58 0.70 5.30 13.12
N ASN A 59 1.49 4.54 12.35
CA ASN A 59 1.84 3.13 12.59
C ASN A 59 0.64 2.18 12.56
N VAL A 60 -0.46 2.55 11.91
CA VAL A 60 -1.59 1.66 11.69
C VAL A 60 -1.29 0.78 10.49
N ARG A 61 -1.46 -0.54 10.65
CA ARG A 61 -1.21 -1.54 9.61
C ARG A 61 -2.52 -2.01 8.97
N PHE A 62 -2.49 -2.15 7.65
CA PHE A 62 -3.55 -2.76 6.85
C PHE A 62 -2.99 -3.95 6.07
N SER A 63 -3.82 -4.97 5.84
CA SER A 63 -3.50 -6.15 5.04
C SER A 63 -4.72 -6.57 4.24
N SER A 64 -4.52 -6.99 3.00
CA SER A 64 -5.54 -7.59 2.16
C SER A 64 -4.94 -8.72 1.31
N GLU A 65 -5.76 -9.72 1.05
CA GLU A 65 -5.40 -10.90 0.28
C GLU A 65 -6.48 -11.17 -0.77
N ILE A 66 -6.07 -11.55 -1.97
CA ILE A 66 -6.98 -11.92 -3.06
C ILE A 66 -6.40 -13.06 -3.90
N VAL A 67 -7.29 -13.91 -4.44
CA VAL A 67 -6.94 -14.98 -5.37
C VAL A 67 -7.07 -14.49 -6.81
N VAL A 68 -6.04 -14.71 -7.62
CA VAL A 68 -6.07 -14.43 -9.06
C VAL A 68 -7.07 -15.38 -9.74
N LEU A 69 -8.07 -14.81 -10.43
CA LEU A 69 -9.20 -15.54 -11.02
C LEU A 69 -8.90 -16.21 -12.36
#